data_AF-A0A919AL52-F1
#
_entry.id   AF-A0A919AL52-F1
#
_cell.length_a   1.000
_cell.length_b   1.000
_cell.length_c   1.000
_cell.angle_alpha   90.00
_cell.angle_beta   90.00
_cell.angle_gamma   90.00
#
_symmetry.space_group_name_H-M   'P 1'
#
loop_
_entity.id
_entity.type
_entity.pdbx_description
1 polymer ?
#
loop_
_entity_poly.entity_id
_entity_poly.type
_entity_poly.pdbx_seq_one_letter_code
_entity_poly.pdbx_strand_id
1 'polypeptide(L)'
;MTKNKIVLLWGFAAGLAACSTDTPAPTVVAEAPPEVAKETENTVDGPIIAKVETGQVFEQAAPLMDLADPGELQGKTPAQVQTIMGEPDLVRRDGSMQVMLFETNQCVLDVVFYESSVGEHFRASAISARSRDGKDVDAVQCLETMSNRAAGR
;
A
#
# COMPACT_ATOMS: atom_id res chain seq x y z
N MET A 1 -41.36 -9.36 -38.36
CA MET A 1 -40.55 -10.37 -39.08
C MET A 1 -39.10 -10.12 -38.68
N THR A 2 -38.32 -10.98 -38.05
CA THR A 2 -38.47 -12.36 -37.59
C THR A 2 -37.47 -12.51 -36.43
N LYS A 3 -37.84 -13.29 -35.42
CA LYS A 3 -37.05 -13.66 -34.24
C LYS A 3 -35.73 -14.32 -34.65
N ASN A 4 -34.67 -14.18 -33.87
CA ASN A 4 -33.80 -15.34 -33.64
C ASN A 4 -33.23 -15.35 -32.22
N LYS A 5 -33.84 -16.22 -31.43
CA LYS A 5 -33.38 -16.71 -30.14
C LYS A 5 -32.45 -17.88 -30.42
N ILE A 6 -31.22 -17.85 -29.96
CA ILE A 6 -30.44 -19.08 -29.77
C ILE A 6 -29.97 -19.09 -28.33
N VAL A 7 -30.75 -19.84 -27.55
CA VAL A 7 -30.44 -20.33 -26.22
C VAL A 7 -29.52 -21.53 -26.42
N LEU A 8 -28.26 -21.42 -26.01
CA LEU A 8 -27.38 -22.57 -25.82
C LEU A 8 -27.12 -22.71 -24.33
N LEU A 9 -28.04 -23.44 -23.69
CA LEU A 9 -27.88 -24.07 -22.39
C LEU A 9 -26.81 -25.16 -22.53
N TRP A 10 -25.62 -24.92 -22.00
CA TRP A 10 -24.66 -25.97 -21.70
C TRP A 10 -24.52 -26.05 -20.18
N GLY A 11 -25.22 -27.03 -19.62
CA GLY A 11 -25.04 -27.45 -18.24
C GLY A 11 -23.68 -28.09 -18.06
N PHE A 12 -22.85 -27.48 -17.23
CA PHE A 12 -21.70 -28.16 -16.64
C PHE A 12 -22.12 -28.71 -15.28
N ALA A 13 -22.16 -30.05 -15.23
CA ALA A 13 -22.43 -30.83 -14.05
C ALA A 13 -21.37 -30.58 -12.98
N ALA A 14 -21.86 -30.53 -11.74
CA ALA A 14 -21.10 -30.39 -10.52
C ALA A 14 -20.14 -31.57 -10.31
N GLY A 15 -18.85 -31.25 -10.14
CA GLY A 15 -17.85 -32.15 -9.56
C GLY A 15 -17.27 -31.51 -8.31
N LEU A 16 -17.94 -31.68 -7.17
CA LEU A 16 -17.41 -31.30 -5.86
C LEU A 16 -16.42 -32.39 -5.42
N ALA A 17 -15.14 -32.25 -5.79
CA ALA A 17 -14.05 -33.01 -5.17
C ALA A 17 -13.65 -32.29 -3.87
N ALA A 18 -14.10 -32.82 -2.74
CA ALA A 18 -13.67 -32.39 -1.41
C ALA A 18 -12.25 -32.90 -1.16
N CYS A 19 -11.24 -32.03 -1.23
CA CYS A 19 -9.92 -32.31 -0.65
C CYS A 19 -9.96 -31.91 0.83
N SER A 20 -10.24 -32.89 1.71
CA SER A 20 -9.93 -32.78 3.14
C SER A 20 -8.44 -33.01 3.33
N THR A 21 -7.66 -31.94 3.42
CA THR A 21 -6.28 -31.99 3.92
C THR A 21 -6.34 -31.97 5.44
N ASP A 22 -6.22 -33.15 6.04
CA ASP A 22 -6.02 -33.37 7.46
C ASP A 22 -4.56 -32.96 7.79
N THR A 23 -4.37 -31.69 8.16
CA THR A 23 -3.07 -31.20 8.62
C THR A 23 -3.02 -31.38 10.14
N PRO A 24 -2.19 -32.30 10.67
CA PRO A 24 -1.96 -32.36 12.11
C PRO A 24 -1.31 -31.05 12.57
N ALA A 25 -1.87 -30.46 13.62
CA ALA A 25 -1.36 -29.24 14.22
C ALA A 25 0.11 -29.43 14.65
N PRO A 26 1.02 -28.50 14.32
CA PRO A 26 2.35 -28.51 14.91
C PRO A 26 2.23 -28.32 16.42
N THR A 27 2.76 -29.29 17.17
CA THR A 27 2.94 -29.18 18.62
C THR A 27 3.94 -28.06 18.88
N VAL A 28 3.45 -26.90 19.31
CA VAL A 28 4.29 -25.81 19.82
C VAL A 28 4.85 -26.26 21.16
N VAL A 29 6.10 -26.70 21.16
CA VAL A 29 6.90 -26.81 22.38
C VAL A 29 7.17 -25.39 22.84
N ALA A 30 6.47 -24.98 23.90
CA ALA A 30 6.76 -23.77 24.64
C ALA A 30 8.11 -23.96 25.36
N GLU A 31 9.19 -23.54 24.71
CA GLU A 31 10.50 -23.43 25.33
C GLU A 31 10.52 -22.15 26.17
N ALA A 32 10.83 -22.31 27.47
CA ALA A 32 10.76 -21.26 28.47
C ALA A 32 11.74 -20.11 28.19
N PRO A 33 11.42 -18.88 28.60
CA PRO A 33 12.29 -17.71 28.42
C PRO A 33 13.64 -17.87 29.13
N PRO A 34 14.79 -17.67 28.46
CA PRO A 34 16.04 -17.48 29.17
C PRO A 34 16.01 -16.15 29.92
N GLU A 35 16.16 -16.30 31.22
CA GLU A 35 16.39 -15.33 32.26
C GLU A 35 17.54 -14.35 31.91
N VAL A 36 17.21 -13.06 31.94
CA VAL A 36 18.03 -11.93 32.43
C VAL A 36 19.54 -12.02 32.16
N ALA A 37 19.98 -11.40 31.06
CA ALA A 37 21.36 -10.92 30.93
C ALA A 37 21.44 -9.45 31.38
N LYS A 38 22.35 -9.21 32.32
CA LYS A 38 22.59 -7.97 33.05
C LYS A 38 22.82 -6.75 32.16
N GLU A 39 22.12 -5.69 32.56
CA GLU A 39 22.44 -4.28 32.43
C GLU A 39 23.95 -4.03 32.58
N THR A 40 24.58 -3.54 31.50
CA THR A 40 25.92 -2.97 31.55
C THR A 40 25.76 -1.46 31.44
N GLU A 41 25.70 -0.84 32.61
CA GLU A 41 25.76 0.60 32.83
C GLU A 41 27.09 1.14 32.28
N ASN A 42 27.08 1.68 31.07
CA ASN A 42 28.20 2.45 30.54
C ASN A 42 28.01 3.91 30.96
N THR A 43 28.64 4.26 32.07
CA THR A 43 28.92 5.62 32.49
C THR A 43 29.82 6.30 31.45
N VAL A 44 29.28 7.28 30.73
CA VAL A 44 30.08 8.29 30.03
C VAL A 44 29.74 9.64 30.64
N ASP A 45 30.63 10.06 31.53
CA ASP A 45 30.67 11.34 32.21
C ASP A 45 31.18 12.41 31.22
N GLY A 46 30.39 13.46 30.99
CA GLY A 46 30.81 14.62 30.22
C GLY A 46 29.64 15.49 29.72
N PRO A 47 29.58 16.79 30.07
CA PRO A 47 28.56 17.67 29.53
C PRO A 47 28.98 18.15 28.13
N ILE A 48 28.58 17.43 27.08
CA ILE A 48 28.68 17.95 25.72
C ILE A 48 27.41 18.77 25.44
N ILE A 49 27.42 20.04 25.86
CA ILE A 49 26.47 21.03 25.31
C ILE A 49 26.95 21.36 23.89
N ALA A 50 26.63 20.47 22.96
CA ALA A 50 26.61 20.83 21.55
C ALA A 50 25.44 21.80 21.38
N LYS A 51 25.78 23.06 21.10
CA LYS A 51 24.84 24.08 20.66
C LYS A 51 24.12 23.54 19.42
N VAL A 52 22.90 23.06 19.61
CA VAL A 52 22.00 22.72 18.50
C VAL A 52 21.66 24.05 17.83
N GLU A 53 22.42 24.42 16.81
CA GLU A 53 22.00 25.42 15.87
C GLU A 53 20.73 24.88 15.22
N THR A 54 19.61 25.47 15.62
CA THR A 54 18.29 25.32 15.01
C THR A 54 18.43 25.65 13.53
N GLY A 55 18.72 24.63 12.72
CA GLY A 55 18.68 24.71 11.28
C GLY A 55 17.32 25.24 10.88
N GLN A 56 17.33 26.33 10.12
CA GLN A 56 16.13 26.94 9.59
C GLN A 56 15.33 25.88 8.84
N VAL A 57 14.14 25.58 9.33
CA VAL A 57 13.13 24.84 8.59
C VAL A 57 12.80 25.72 7.40
N PHE A 58 13.40 25.42 6.25
CA PHE A 58 12.93 25.97 4.99
C PHE A 58 11.53 25.39 4.80
N GLU A 59 10.53 26.17 5.18
CA GLU A 59 9.14 26.00 4.74
C GLU A 59 9.12 26.32 3.24
N GLN A 60 9.69 25.40 2.46
CA GLN A 60 9.48 25.36 1.02
C GLN A 60 8.03 24.97 0.86
N ALA A 61 7.18 25.98 0.60
CA ALA A 61 5.85 25.76 0.09
C ALA A 61 5.99 24.82 -1.10
N ALA A 62 5.58 23.56 -0.91
CA ALA A 62 5.59 22.58 -1.97
C ALA A 62 4.84 23.19 -3.16
N PRO A 63 5.31 22.99 -4.41
CA PRO A 63 4.51 23.30 -5.57
C PRO A 63 3.11 22.74 -5.35
N LEU A 64 2.07 23.51 -5.66
CA LEU A 64 0.71 23.00 -5.68
C LEU A 64 0.70 21.88 -6.72
N MET A 65 0.95 20.65 -6.27
CA MET A 65 0.90 19.47 -7.14
C MET A 65 -0.55 19.34 -7.56
N ASP A 66 -0.77 19.20 -8.86
CA ASP A 66 -2.08 18.81 -9.36
C ASP A 66 -2.26 17.34 -9.02
N LEU A 67 -2.82 17.09 -7.83
CA LEU A 67 -3.12 15.74 -7.35
C LEU A 67 -4.04 14.98 -8.31
N ALA A 68 -4.71 15.65 -9.25
CA ALA A 68 -5.61 15.02 -10.20
C ALA A 68 -4.89 14.20 -11.28
N ASP A 69 -3.60 14.42 -11.56
CA ASP A 69 -2.87 13.64 -12.57
C ASP A 69 -2.23 12.36 -11.97
N PRO A 70 -2.66 11.15 -12.36
CA PRO A 70 -1.99 9.91 -11.98
C PRO A 70 -0.50 9.86 -12.37
N GLY A 71 -0.13 10.56 -13.45
CA GLY A 71 1.24 10.66 -13.93
C GLY A 71 2.19 11.28 -12.91
N GLU A 72 1.70 12.16 -12.04
CA GLU A 72 2.49 12.73 -10.96
C GLU A 72 2.98 11.63 -10.01
N LEU A 73 2.23 10.56 -9.76
CA LEU A 73 2.67 9.49 -8.86
C LEU A 73 3.71 8.56 -9.48
N GLN A 74 3.83 8.53 -10.81
CA GLN A 74 4.71 7.60 -11.52
C GLN A 74 6.18 7.80 -11.11
N GLY A 75 6.88 6.69 -10.84
CA GLY A 75 8.29 6.70 -10.45
C GLY A 75 8.58 7.24 -9.05
N LYS A 76 7.57 7.67 -8.28
CA LYS A 76 7.78 8.08 -6.88
C LYS A 76 8.02 6.87 -5.98
N THR A 77 8.77 7.09 -4.91
CA THR A 77 8.93 6.11 -3.82
C THR A 77 7.63 5.99 -3.03
N PRO A 78 7.40 4.89 -2.29
CA PRO A 78 6.25 4.77 -1.41
C PRO A 78 6.13 5.91 -0.38
N ALA A 79 7.25 6.42 0.14
CA ALA A 79 7.25 7.52 1.10
C ALA A 79 6.81 8.85 0.45
N GLN A 80 7.26 9.10 -0.78
CA GLN A 80 6.84 10.28 -1.54
C GLN A 80 5.36 10.21 -1.93
N VAL A 81 4.85 9.04 -2.31
CA VAL A 81 3.41 8.86 -2.56
C VAL A 81 2.61 9.13 -1.29
N GLN A 82 3.06 8.66 -0.13
CA GLN A 82 2.42 8.97 1.16
C GLN A 82 2.47 10.46 1.52
N THR A 83 3.54 11.17 1.18
CA THR A 83 3.61 12.62 1.41
C THR A 83 2.57 13.37 0.59
N ILE A 84 2.23 12.85 -0.59
CA ILE A 84 1.29 13.46 -1.54
C ILE A 84 -0.15 13.06 -1.22
N MET A 85 -0.39 11.77 -1.01
CA MET A 85 -1.71 11.15 -0.88
C MET A 85 -2.15 10.98 0.58
N GLY A 86 -1.23 11.15 1.54
CA GLY A 86 -1.40 10.80 2.94
C GLY A 86 -1.20 9.30 3.20
N GLU A 87 -1.61 8.85 4.39
CA GLU A 87 -1.56 7.43 4.78
C GLU A 87 -2.51 6.56 3.93
N PRO A 88 -2.03 5.43 3.37
CA PRO A 88 -2.87 4.47 2.66
C PRO A 88 -3.75 3.66 3.62
N ASP A 89 -4.88 3.18 3.11
CA ASP A 89 -5.79 2.31 3.87
C ASP A 89 -5.29 0.86 3.90
N LEU A 90 -4.53 0.45 2.89
CA LEU A 90 -3.84 -0.83 2.87
C LEU A 90 -2.46 -0.72 2.23
N VAL A 91 -1.48 -1.39 2.84
CA VAL A 91 -0.18 -1.65 2.22
C VAL A 91 0.03 -3.16 2.19
N ARG A 92 0.32 -3.70 1.00
CA ARG A 92 0.66 -5.12 0.82
C ARG A 92 2.00 -5.24 0.10
N ARG A 93 2.89 -6.09 0.61
CA ARG A 93 4.16 -6.41 -0.04
C ARG A 93 4.17 -7.88 -0.46
N ASP A 94 4.70 -8.15 -1.64
CA ASP A 94 4.87 -9.50 -2.19
C ASP A 94 6.16 -9.54 -3.02
N GLY A 95 7.23 -10.10 -2.47
CA GLY A 95 8.55 -10.08 -3.09
C GLY A 95 9.04 -8.67 -3.41
N SER A 96 9.43 -8.45 -4.67
CA SER A 96 9.86 -7.16 -5.21
C SER A 96 8.70 -6.25 -5.65
N MET A 97 7.47 -6.56 -5.24
CA MET A 97 6.27 -5.74 -5.46
C MET A 97 5.71 -5.21 -4.14
N GLN A 98 5.23 -3.97 -4.17
CA GLN A 98 4.41 -3.38 -3.11
C GLN A 98 3.18 -2.75 -3.73
N VAL A 99 2.04 -2.82 -3.06
CA VAL A 99 0.79 -2.18 -3.46
C VAL A 99 0.31 -1.33 -2.30
N MET A 100 -0.04 -0.08 -2.58
CA MET A 100 -0.76 0.80 -1.66
C MET A 100 -2.17 1.02 -2.20
N LEU A 101 -3.17 0.89 -1.33
CA LEU A 101 -4.54 1.25 -1.65
C LEU A 101 -4.97 2.48 -0.87
N PHE A 102 -5.64 3.37 -1.58
CA PHE A 102 -6.32 4.53 -1.02
C PHE A 102 -7.80 4.40 -1.32
N GLU A 103 -8.65 4.50 -0.32
CA GLU A 103 -10.09 4.33 -0.42
C GLU A 103 -10.85 5.62 -0.13
N THR A 104 -11.94 5.81 -0.87
CA THR A 104 -12.98 6.79 -0.58
C THR A 104 -14.33 6.09 -0.69
N ASN A 105 -15.41 6.82 -0.39
CA ASN A 105 -16.76 6.28 -0.62
C ASN A 105 -17.07 6.05 -2.11
N GLN A 106 -16.33 6.69 -3.02
CA GLN A 106 -16.60 6.67 -4.46
C GLN A 106 -15.71 5.67 -5.21
N CYS A 107 -14.44 5.57 -4.84
CA CYS A 107 -13.46 4.75 -5.55
C CYS A 107 -12.30 4.29 -4.65
N VAL A 108 -11.53 3.36 -5.18
CA VAL A 108 -10.28 2.83 -4.64
C VAL A 108 -9.18 3.10 -5.68
N LEU A 109 -8.07 3.70 -5.25
CA LEU A 109 -6.88 3.91 -6.07
C LEU A 109 -5.81 2.91 -5.63
N ASP A 110 -5.35 2.12 -6.58
CA ASP A 110 -4.25 1.17 -6.41
C ASP A 110 -2.97 1.80 -6.98
N VAL A 111 -1.93 1.93 -6.15
CA VAL A 111 -0.59 2.32 -6.60
C VAL A 111 0.34 1.11 -6.43
N VAL A 112 0.82 0.60 -7.55
CA VAL A 112 1.72 -0.56 -7.59
C VAL A 112 3.15 -0.07 -7.76
N PHE A 113 4.03 -0.62 -6.94
CA PHE A 113 5.45 -0.31 -6.93
C PHE A 113 6.25 -1.58 -7.20
N TYR A 114 7.34 -1.45 -7.95
CA TYR A 114 8.34 -2.51 -8.12
C TYR A 114 9.73 -2.02 -7.74
N GLU A 115 10.59 -2.94 -7.32
CA GLU A 115 12.04 -2.73 -7.34
C GLU A 115 12.56 -2.94 -8.77
N SER A 116 13.40 -2.01 -9.28
CA SER A 116 14.01 -2.17 -10.60
C SER A 116 15.06 -3.30 -10.63
N SER A 117 15.68 -3.58 -9.48
CA SER A 117 16.58 -4.69 -9.24
C SER A 117 16.48 -5.13 -7.77
N VAL A 118 16.92 -6.35 -7.45
CA VAL A 118 16.75 -6.91 -6.09
C VAL A 118 17.46 -6.04 -5.07
N GLY A 119 16.70 -5.53 -4.09
CA GLY A 119 17.22 -4.70 -3.01
C GLY A 119 17.32 -3.21 -3.36
N GLU A 120 16.92 -2.80 -4.57
CA GLU A 120 16.70 -1.39 -4.88
C GLU A 120 15.41 -0.85 -4.27
N HIS A 121 15.27 0.47 -4.30
CA HIS A 121 14.06 1.11 -3.80
C HIS A 121 12.86 0.87 -4.72
N PHE A 122 11.72 0.59 -4.11
CA PHE A 122 10.41 0.58 -4.76
C PHE A 122 10.13 1.90 -5.49
N ARG A 123 9.59 1.80 -6.70
CA ARG A 123 9.16 2.91 -7.55
C ARG A 123 7.78 2.62 -8.09
N ALA A 124 6.89 3.60 -8.01
CA ALA A 124 5.54 3.48 -8.55
C ALA A 124 5.63 3.23 -10.06
N SER A 125 4.96 2.17 -10.51
CA SER A 125 5.02 1.70 -11.90
C SER A 125 3.67 1.69 -12.57
N ALA A 126 2.60 1.50 -11.80
CA ALA A 126 1.23 1.47 -12.29
C ALA A 126 0.31 2.14 -11.28
N ILE A 127 -0.62 2.93 -11.80
CA ILE A 127 -1.69 3.58 -11.07
C ILE A 127 -2.99 3.18 -11.75
N SER A 128 -3.92 2.62 -10.99
CA SER A 128 -5.24 2.24 -11.48
C SER A 128 -6.30 2.60 -10.46
N ALA A 129 -7.52 2.83 -10.93
CA ALA A 129 -8.66 3.09 -10.06
C ALA A 129 -9.79 2.12 -10.34
N ARG A 130 -10.51 1.76 -9.28
CA ARG A 130 -11.71 0.94 -9.36
C ARG A 130 -12.78 1.45 -8.43
N SER A 131 -14.03 1.17 -8.76
CA SER A 131 -15.14 1.33 -7.84
C SER A 131 -15.03 0.33 -6.68
N ARG A 132 -15.81 0.53 -5.61
CA ARG A 132 -15.83 -0.40 -4.48
C ARG A 132 -16.38 -1.78 -4.82
N ASP A 133 -17.18 -1.91 -5.88
CA ASP A 133 -17.60 -3.18 -6.46
C ASP A 133 -16.60 -3.78 -7.46
N GLY A 134 -15.42 -3.16 -7.60
CA GLY A 134 -14.28 -3.72 -8.34
C GLY A 134 -14.29 -3.47 -9.86
N LYS A 135 -15.10 -2.54 -10.36
CA LYS A 135 -15.08 -2.15 -11.78
C LYS A 135 -14.04 -1.08 -12.02
N ASP A 136 -13.33 -1.15 -13.13
CA ASP A 136 -12.38 -0.10 -13.51
C ASP A 136 -13.10 1.24 -13.64
N VAL A 137 -12.49 2.29 -13.11
CA VAL A 137 -12.93 3.68 -13.25
C VAL A 137 -11.76 4.54 -13.68
N ASP A 138 -12.06 5.75 -14.11
CA ASP A 138 -11.04 6.72 -14.49
C ASP A 138 -10.20 7.16 -13.28
N ALA A 139 -8.88 7.05 -13.40
CA ALA A 139 -7.95 7.32 -12.30
C ALA A 139 -7.85 8.82 -11.97
N VAL A 140 -8.00 9.70 -12.97
CA VAL A 140 -8.02 11.16 -12.76
C VAL A 140 -9.22 11.54 -11.89
N GLN A 141 -10.42 11.08 -12.24
CA GLN A 141 -11.64 11.33 -11.45
C GLN A 141 -11.54 10.77 -10.02
N CYS A 142 -10.90 9.61 -9.86
CA CYS A 142 -10.71 9.03 -8.54
C CYS A 142 -9.75 9.88 -7.68
N LEU A 143 -8.65 10.36 -8.27
CA LEU A 143 -7.69 11.24 -7.61
C LEU A 143 -8.29 12.60 -7.23
N GLU A 144 -9.08 13.22 -8.10
CA GLU A 144 -9.81 14.46 -7.77
C GLU A 144 -10.68 14.30 -6.52
N THR A 145 -11.29 13.12 -6.35
CA THR A 145 -12.07 12.79 -5.16
C THR A 145 -11.20 12.67 -3.91
N MET A 146 -9.97 12.13 -4.05
CA MET A 146 -9.02 11.94 -2.95
C MET A 146 -8.36 13.24 -2.48
N SER A 147 -8.15 14.21 -3.37
CA SER A 147 -7.62 15.54 -3.00
C SER A 147 -8.45 16.20 -1.89
N ASN A 148 -9.78 15.96 -1.89
CA ASN A 148 -10.69 16.45 -0.85
C ASN A 148 -10.52 15.72 0.50
N ARG A 149 -10.02 14.48 0.51
CA ARG A 149 -9.69 13.73 1.73
C ARG A 149 -8.43 14.27 2.38
N ALA A 150 -7.41 14.59 1.59
CA ALA A 150 -6.14 15.12 2.08
C ALA A 150 -6.30 16.52 2.71
N ALA A 151 -7.17 17.37 2.15
CA ALA A 151 -7.44 18.72 2.65
C ALA A 151 -8.33 18.77 3.92
N GLY A 152 -9.01 17.68 4.27
CA GLY A 152 -9.91 17.59 5.43
C GLY A 152 -9.28 17.07 6.72
N ARG A 153 -7.97 16.81 6.73
CA ARG A 153 -7.17 16.47 7.92
C ARG A 153 -6.32 17.65 8.34
#